data_AF-A0A0V8I041-F1
#
_entry.id   AF-A0A0V8I041-F1
#
_cell.length_a   1.000
_cell.length_b   1.000
_cell.length_c   1.000
_cell.angle_alpha   90.00
_cell.angle_beta   90.00
_cell.angle_gamma   90.00
#
_symmetry.space_group_name_H-M   'P 1'
#
loop_
_entity.id
_entity.type
_entity.pdbx_description
1 polymer ?
#
loop_
_entity_poly.entity_id
_entity_poly.type
_entity_poly.pdbx_seq_one_letter_code
_entity_poly.pdbx_strand_id
1 'polypeptide(L)' 'MNGFQLRLVGACILLFVLIGLLSGWSALFAADALLSTLLQAGLLILGLALVYQGENLGAAQRNS' A
#
# COMPACT_ATOMS: atom_id res chain seq x y z
N MET A 1 8.27 -8.31 -14.30
CA MET A 1 8.81 -7.47 -13.20
C MET A 1 9.41 -8.39 -12.15
N ASN A 2 10.57 -8.07 -11.59
CA ASN A 2 11.19 -8.86 -10.53
C ASN A 2 10.44 -8.67 -9.20
N GLY A 3 10.45 -9.67 -8.31
CA GLY A 3 9.78 -9.59 -7.00
C GLY A 3 10.22 -8.37 -6.15
N PHE A 4 11.48 -7.96 -6.29
CA PHE A 4 12.02 -6.75 -5.65
C PHE A 4 11.35 -5.45 -6.15
N GLN A 5 11.10 -5.33 -7.46
CA GLN A 5 10.43 -4.15 -8.01
C GLN A 5 8.98 -4.08 -7.54
N LEU A 6 8.29 -5.23 -7.44
CA LEU A 6 6.92 -5.28 -6.94
C LEU A 6 6.82 -4.85 -5.46
N ARG A 7 7.78 -5.30 -4.64
CA ARG A 7 7.92 -4.83 -3.25
C ARG A 7 8.18 -3.33 -3.17
N LEU A 8 9.07 -2.80 -3.99
CA LEU A 8 9.41 -1.38 -3.99
C LEU A 8 8.19 -0.53 -4.34
N VAL A 9 7.43 -0.93 -5.38
CA VAL A 9 6.20 -0.25 -5.79
C VAL A 9 5.14 -0.31 -4.67
N GLY A 10 4.90 -1.49 -4.10
CA GLY A 10 3.96 -1.64 -2.98
C GLY A 10 4.37 -0.81 -1.76
N ALA A 11 5.66 -0.78 -1.41
CA ALA A 11 6.19 0.02 -0.32
C ALA A 11 6.04 1.52 -0.58
N CYS A 12 6.30 2.00 -1.79
CA CYS A 12 6.08 3.40 -2.17
C CYS A 12 4.60 3.80 -2.03
N ILE A 13 3.67 2.95 -2.46
CA ILE A 13 2.23 3.19 -2.31
C ILE A 13 1.86 3.30 -0.83
N LEU A 14 2.29 2.35 0.00
CA LEU A 14 2.05 2.39 1.45
C LEU A 14 2.61 3.65 2.10
N LEU A 15 3.82 4.06 1.71
CA LEU A 15 4.49 5.23 2.28
C LEU A 15 3.74 6.53 1.93
N PHE A 16 3.30 6.69 0.68
CA PHE A 16 2.48 7.84 0.28
C PHE A 16 1.13 7.89 1.01
N VAL A 17 0.47 6.75 1.16
CA VAL A 17 -0.81 6.67 1.87
C VAL A 17 -0.62 7.01 3.35
N LEU A 18 0.43 6.50 3.98
CA LEU A 18 0.80 6.84 5.37
C LEU A 18 1.10 8.32 5.55
N ILE A 19 1.84 8.95 4.64
CA ILE A 19 2.07 10.41 4.67
C ILE A 19 0.74 11.16 4.58
N GLY A 20 -0.16 10.76 3.68
CA GLY A 20 -1.49 11.37 3.56
C GLY A 20 -2.32 11.23 4.84
N LEU A 21 -2.29 10.05 5.46
CA LEU A 21 -2.95 9.76 6.75
C LEU A 21 -2.42 10.65 7.88
N LEU A 22 -1.10 10.79 7.99
CA LEU A 22 -0.46 11.61 9.02
C LEU A 22 -0.66 13.11 8.77
N SER A 23 -0.64 13.54 7.52
CA SER A 23 -0.82 14.95 7.13
C SER A 23 -2.27 15.42 7.28
N GLY A 24 -3.24 14.52 7.08
CA GLY A 24 -4.67 14.83 7.07
C GLY A 24 -5.45 14.20 8.21
N TRP A 25 -4.78 13.79 9.30
CA TRP A 25 -5.36 12.99 10.39
C TRP A 25 -6.70 13.55 10.92
N SER A 26 -6.80 14.87 11.04
CA SER A 26 -8.01 15.56 11.50
C SER A 26 -9.15 15.57 10.47
N ALA A 27 -8.84 15.47 9.17
CA ALA A 27 -9.83 15.44 8.10
C ALA A 27 -10.56 14.08 8.01
N LEU A 28 -9.95 12.99 8.50
CA LEU A 28 -10.54 11.64 8.47
C LEU A 28 -11.80 11.50 9.32
N PHE A 29 -12.00 12.41 10.28
CA PHE A 29 -13.16 12.44 11.18
C PHE A 29 -14.31 13.31 10.68
N ALA A 30 -14.15 13.97 9.51
CA ALA A 30 -15.24 14.72 8.90
C ALA A 30 -16.23 13.76 8.20
N ALA A 31 -17.53 14.08 8.26
CA ALA A 31 -18.56 13.26 7.61
C ALA A 31 -18.36 13.11 6.08
N ASP A 32 -17.73 14.10 5.45
CA ASP A 32 -17.39 14.11 4.02
C ASP A 32 -16.18 13.21 3.68
N ALA A 33 -15.39 12.79 4.67
CA ALA A 33 -14.16 12.05 4.47
C ALA A 33 -14.36 10.53 4.30
N LEU A 34 -15.60 10.04 4.31
CA LEU A 34 -15.92 8.62 4.10
C LEU A 34 -15.38 8.08 2.76
N LEU A 35 -15.51 8.84 1.67
CA LEU A 35 -14.97 8.42 0.37
C LEU A 35 -13.43 8.40 0.38
N SER A 36 -12.81 9.39 1.01
CA SER A 36 -11.35 9.50 1.10
C SER A 36 -10.75 8.39 1.96
N THR A 37 -11.40 8.07 3.09
CA THR A 37 -10.99 6.97 3.99
C THR A 37 -11.15 5.61 3.31
N LEU A 38 -12.23 5.39 2.56
CA LEU A 38 -12.47 4.14 1.84
C LEU A 38 -11.45 3.96 0.69
N LEU A 39 -11.13 5.03 -0.03
CA LEU A 39 -10.06 5.04 -1.03
C LEU A 39 -8.70 4.74 -0.37
N GLN A 40 -8.34 5.42 0.72
CA GLN A 40 -7.10 5.19 1.46
C GLN A 40 -6.99 3.74 1.96
N ALA A 41 -8.07 3.18 2.51
CA ALA A 41 -8.12 1.79 2.93
C ALA A 41 -7.87 0.83 1.75
N GLY A 42 -8.46 1.12 0.59
CA GLY A 42 -8.22 0.38 -0.65
C GLY A 42 -6.75 0.44 -1.09
N LEU A 43 -6.13 1.61 -1.07
CA LEU A 43 -4.71 1.75 -1.41
C LEU A 43 -3.78 1.07 -0.40
N LEU A 44 -4.13 1.05 0.89
CA LEU A 44 -3.38 0.29 1.91
C LEU A 44 -3.41 -1.21 1.59
N ILE A 45 -4.60 -1.76 1.32
CA ILE A 45 -4.75 -3.17 0.97
C ILE A 45 -3.99 -3.49 -0.32
N LEU A 46 -4.09 -2.62 -1.34
CA LEU A 46 -3.39 -2.79 -2.61
C LEU A 46 -1.86 -2.76 -2.42
N GLY A 47 -1.35 -1.79 -1.65
CA GLY A 47 0.08 -1.69 -1.33
C GLY A 47 0.59 -2.95 -0.60
N LEU A 48 -0.16 -3.45 0.39
CA LEU A 48 0.14 -4.70 1.09
C LEU A 48 0.11 -5.91 0.15
N ALA A 49 -0.91 -6.01 -0.71
CA ALA A 49 -1.03 -7.10 -1.66
C ALA A 49 0.15 -7.14 -2.65
N LEU A 50 0.61 -5.97 -3.12
CA LEU A 50 1.78 -5.86 -4.00
C LEU A 50 3.09 -6.24 -3.30
N VAL A 51 3.26 -5.84 -2.04
CA VAL A 51 4.41 -6.28 -1.22
C VAL A 51 4.38 -7.79 -1.04
N TYR A 52 3.23 -8.35 -0.64
CA TYR A 52 3.05 -9.79 -0.43
C TYR A 52 3.32 -10.61 -1.70
N GLN A 53 2.76 -10.20 -2.84
CA GLN A 53 3.05 -10.83 -4.13
C GLN A 53 4.54 -10.72 -4.50
N GLY A 54 5.18 -9.58 -4.21
CA GLY A 54 6.60 -9.40 -4.44
C GLY A 54 7.47 -10.31 -3.56
N GLU A 55 7.07 -10.54 -2.31
CA GLU A 55 7.71 -11.55 -1.44
C GLU A 55 7.57 -12.95 -2.02
N ASN A 56 6.35 -13.31 -2.43
CA ASN A 56 6.05 -14.66 -2.88
C ASN A 56 6.75 -15.00 -4.20
N LEU A 57 6.86 -14.04 -5.12
CA LEU A 57 7.64 -14.17 -6.36
C LEU A 57 9.14 -14.29 -6.08
N GLY A 58 9.66 -13.52 -5.11
CA GLY A 58 11.06 -13.63 -4.67
C GLY A 58 11.37 -14.96 -4.00
N ALA A 59 10.43 -15.51 -3.23
CA ALA A 59 10.54 -16.83 -2.61
C ALA A 59 10.50 -17.95 -3.67
N ALA A 60 9.60 -17.86 -4.65
CA ALA A 60 9.53 -18.80 -5.76
C ALA A 60 10.82 -18.81 -6.60
N GLN A 61 11.42 -17.65 -6.87
CA GLN A 61 12.70 -17.57 -7.59
C GLN A 61 13.90 -18.10 -6.79
N ARG A 62 13.85 -18.11 -5.44
CA ARG A 62 14.93 -18.64 -4.60
C ARG A 62 14.91 -20.17 -4.45
N ASN A 63 13.75 -20.80 -4.66
CA ASN A 63 13.54 -22.24 -4.52
C ASN A 63 13.58 -22.99 -5.87
N SER A 64 13.88 -22.30 -6.97
CA SER A 64 14.04 -22.86 -8.33
C SER A 64 15.49 -22.82 -8.76
#